data_AF-A0A7K4RE42-F1
#
_entry.id   AF-A0A7K4RE42-F1
#
_cell.length_a   1.000
_cell.length_b   1.000
_cell.length_c   1.000
_cell.angle_alpha   90.00
_cell.angle_beta   90.00
_cell.angle_gamma   90.00
#
_symmetry.space_group_name_H-M   'P 1'
#
loop_
_entity.id
_entity.type
_entity.pdbx_description
1 polymer ?
#
loop_
_entity_poly.entity_id
_entity_poly.type
_entity_poly.pdbx_seq_one_letter_code
_entity_poly.pdbx_strand_id
1 'polypeptide(L)'
;LKNFTERLIPELQSIKIRQDEAKQQLCSLRHQLTMASQLEQKEDPGKRRAGYNVHQLQGNKQYGTERSGTLLKKSDGLRKVWQKRKCTISNGYLTISHSMLNRPPAKLNLLTCQVKPNMDDKKCFDLVSHNRTFRFRAEDEQDCVTWVSVLSNSKEGALNVAFSKAQGGGESSQEELTRAIIEELRGVPGNRECCDCSAPDPSWLSVNLGILICSECSGIHREMGVHLSRIQSLSLDKLATSELLLARNIGNSGFNSVMEANLHNLSSKPTVRSDMASRKNFIISKYVEKKYAKRSPPVQCSTLPGAVKDKDVFSLLQAYAQNVDLSEPVLAPLQEPGETILHLAVLLSDQTSLHIVDFLVQNSGSLVRQTVEGNTPLHYCCSHNRPECAKLLLKAKANITITNKAGETALDVARRMRHPLCEKLLLQAQSNQFNPHVHVEYDWWLGQDDMFESDEDLDEKVR
;
A
#
# COMPACT_ATOMS: atom_id res chain seq x y z
N LEU A 1 -35.62 -1.61 -11.20
CA LEU A 1 -34.37 -0.99 -10.73
C LEU A 1 -34.47 0.52 -10.52
N LYS A 2 -34.88 1.34 -11.51
CA LYS A 2 -34.99 2.83 -11.35
C LYS A 2 -35.76 3.29 -10.10
N ASN A 3 -36.97 2.76 -9.86
CA ASN A 3 -37.78 3.10 -8.67
C ASN A 3 -37.12 2.69 -7.33
N PHE A 4 -36.18 1.75 -7.35
CA PHE A 4 -35.46 1.31 -6.15
C PHE A 4 -34.27 2.25 -5.87
N THR A 5 -33.56 2.64 -6.92
CA THR A 5 -32.46 3.61 -6.86
C THR A 5 -32.96 5.01 -6.45
N GLU A 6 -34.14 5.43 -6.94
CA GLU A 6 -34.74 6.72 -6.59
C GLU A 6 -35.16 6.83 -5.11
N ARG A 7 -35.42 5.71 -4.43
CA ARG A 7 -35.72 5.68 -2.98
C ARG A 7 -34.46 5.65 -2.11
N LEU A 8 -33.39 5.00 -2.56
CA LEU A 8 -32.14 4.84 -1.81
C LEU A 8 -31.27 6.10 -1.75
N ILE A 9 -31.32 6.94 -2.79
CA ILE A 9 -30.53 8.19 -2.85
C ILE A 9 -30.87 9.16 -1.69
N PRO A 10 -32.15 9.50 -1.42
CA PRO A 10 -32.47 10.38 -0.29
C PRO A 10 -32.18 9.74 1.08
N GLU A 11 -32.30 8.42 1.22
CA GLU A 11 -31.92 7.71 2.46
C GLU A 11 -30.41 7.78 2.72
N LEU A 12 -29.58 7.57 1.69
CA LEU A 12 -28.13 7.72 1.78
C LEU A 12 -27.71 9.15 2.11
N GLN A 13 -28.38 10.15 1.53
CA GLN A 13 -28.14 11.56 1.86
C GLN A 13 -28.52 11.87 3.31
N SER A 14 -29.64 11.34 3.81
CA SER A 14 -30.05 11.48 5.21
C SER A 14 -29.07 10.82 6.19
N ILE A 15 -28.52 9.65 5.84
CA ILE A 15 -27.49 8.97 6.64
C ILE A 15 -26.19 9.79 6.65
N LYS A 16 -25.79 10.34 5.51
CA LYS A 16 -24.59 11.18 5.40
C LYS A 16 -24.70 12.44 6.25
N ILE A 17 -25.85 13.13 6.20
CA ILE A 17 -26.09 14.33 7.02
C ILE A 17 -26.00 13.98 8.52
N ARG A 18 -26.62 12.89 8.96
CA ARG A 18 -26.52 12.43 10.37
C ARG A 18 -25.09 12.07 10.78
N GLN A 19 -24.30 11.48 9.88
CA GLN A 19 -22.88 11.22 10.14
C GLN A 19 -22.06 12.51 10.27
N ASP A 20 -22.31 13.49 9.41
CA ASP A 20 -21.61 14.78 9.45
C ASP A 20 -21.95 15.57 10.72
N GLU A 21 -23.21 15.55 11.16
CA GLU A 21 -23.66 16.14 12.44
C GLU A 21 -23.00 15.45 13.65
N ALA A 22 -23.00 14.11 13.69
CA ALA A 22 -22.34 13.35 14.75
C ALA A 22 -20.81 13.63 14.79
N LYS A 23 -20.18 13.78 13.63
CA LYS A 23 -18.76 14.14 13.52
C LYS A 23 -18.49 15.54 14.07
N GLN A 24 -19.34 16.51 13.77
CA GLN A 24 -19.23 17.86 14.33
C GLN A 24 -19.40 17.87 15.87
N GLN A 25 -20.36 17.10 16.40
CA GLN A 25 -20.55 16.95 17.84
C GLN A 25 -19.33 16.35 18.53
N LEU A 26 -18.73 15.30 17.95
CA LEU A 26 -17.51 14.69 18.47
C LEU A 26 -16.30 15.65 18.43
N CYS A 27 -16.17 16.44 17.36
CA CYS A 27 -15.12 17.47 17.28
C CYS A 27 -15.30 18.55 18.35
N SER A 28 -16.53 19.00 18.59
CA SER A 28 -16.86 19.96 19.65
C SER A 28 -16.55 19.39 21.04
N LEU A 29 -16.99 18.16 21.32
CA LEU A 29 -16.74 17.49 22.61
C LEU A 29 -15.24 17.29 22.86
N ARG A 30 -14.47 16.92 21.83
CA ARG A 30 -13.01 16.84 21.91
C ARG A 30 -12.40 18.19 22.26
N HIS A 31 -12.87 19.28 21.66
CA HIS A 31 -12.35 20.61 21.96
C HIS A 31 -12.66 21.04 23.41
N GLN A 32 -13.87 20.76 23.89
CA GLN A 32 -14.27 21.00 25.27
C GLN A 32 -13.43 20.20 26.28
N LEU A 33 -13.19 18.91 26.02
CA LEU A 33 -12.35 18.07 26.86
C LEU A 33 -10.88 18.53 26.87
N THR A 34 -10.38 19.01 25.72
CA THR A 34 -9.02 19.56 25.62
C THR A 34 -8.88 20.84 26.45
N MET A 35 -9.90 21.72 26.43
CA MET A 35 -9.92 22.94 27.23
C MET A 35 -10.04 22.64 28.74
N ALA A 36 -10.86 21.65 29.12
CA ALA A 36 -10.97 21.21 30.51
C ALA A 36 -9.65 20.64 31.05
N SER A 37 -8.93 19.85 30.24
CA SER A 37 -7.62 19.28 30.61
C SER A 37 -6.52 20.33 30.79
N GLN A 38 -6.63 21.49 30.12
CA GLN A 38 -5.67 22.60 30.27
C GLN A 38 -5.90 23.42 31.54
N LEU A 39 -7.11 23.40 32.11
CA LEU A 39 -7.42 24.09 33.37
C LEU A 39 -6.86 23.35 34.60
N GLU A 40 -6.75 22.02 34.53
CA GLU A 40 -6.18 21.19 35.61
C GLU A 40 -4.64 21.29 35.72
N GLN A 41 -3.94 21.80 34.71
CA GLN A 41 -2.47 21.90 34.70
C GLN A 41 -1.90 23.15 35.38
N LYS A 42 -2.74 24.01 35.97
CA LYS A 42 -2.30 25.27 36.60
C LYS A 42 -2.04 25.21 38.11
N GLU A 43 -2.18 24.05 38.75
CA GLU A 43 -1.82 23.88 40.16
C GLU A 43 -0.58 22.98 40.33
N ASP A 44 0.45 23.58 40.94
CA ASP A 44 1.66 23.00 41.55
C ASP A 44 2.90 22.69 40.64
N PRO A 45 3.95 23.54 40.63
CA PRO A 45 5.17 23.36 39.83
C PRO A 45 6.21 22.45 40.52
N GLY A 46 5.78 21.33 41.09
CA GLY A 46 6.56 20.58 42.08
C GLY A 46 6.68 19.08 41.90
N LYS A 47 6.45 18.48 40.72
CA LYS A 47 6.73 17.05 40.46
C LYS A 47 6.86 16.73 38.97
N ARG A 48 8.09 16.70 38.45
CA ARG A 48 8.38 16.05 37.16
C ARG A 48 8.56 14.54 37.38
N ARG A 49 7.65 13.75 36.79
CA ARG A 49 7.78 12.39 36.19
C ARG A 49 6.53 11.55 36.45
N ALA A 50 5.69 11.36 35.43
CA ALA A 50 5.02 10.10 35.09
C ALA A 50 4.16 10.31 33.84
N GLY A 51 4.40 9.51 32.80
CA GLY A 51 3.56 9.46 31.61
C GLY A 51 2.16 8.94 31.91
N TYR A 52 1.24 9.33 31.03
CA TYR A 52 -0.12 8.84 30.81
C TYR A 52 -0.58 7.68 31.71
N ASN A 53 -1.53 7.98 32.59
CA ASN A 53 -2.24 6.96 33.35
C ASN A 53 -3.70 7.34 33.53
N VAL A 54 -4.55 6.98 32.56
CA VAL A 54 -6.01 6.98 32.74
C VAL A 54 -6.62 5.85 31.88
N HIS A 55 -6.89 4.70 32.52
CA HIS A 55 -7.76 3.57 32.08
C HIS A 55 -7.18 2.41 31.23
N GLN A 56 -5.88 2.11 31.27
CA GLN A 56 -5.35 0.85 30.70
C GLN A 56 -4.67 0.01 31.78
N LEU A 57 -4.98 -1.30 31.84
CA LEU A 57 -4.34 -2.26 32.75
C LEU A 57 -2.83 -2.24 32.51
N GLN A 58 -2.06 -1.80 33.52
CA GLN A 58 -0.60 -1.85 33.48
C GLN A 58 -0.15 -3.25 33.92
N GLY A 59 0.63 -3.93 33.07
CA GLY A 59 1.20 -5.22 33.41
C GLY A 59 2.32 -5.10 34.45
N ASN A 60 2.59 -6.16 35.20
CA ASN A 60 3.77 -6.18 36.06
C ASN A 60 5.04 -6.31 35.18
N LYS A 61 5.90 -5.28 35.25
CA LYS A 61 7.11 -5.14 34.42
C LYS A 61 8.15 -6.25 34.63
N GLN A 62 8.13 -6.94 35.77
CA GLN A 62 9.07 -8.03 36.08
C GLN A 62 8.91 -9.25 35.16
N TYR A 63 7.74 -9.42 34.54
CA TYR A 63 7.46 -10.55 33.66
C TYR A 63 7.93 -10.34 32.21
N GLY A 64 8.48 -9.17 31.88
CA GLY A 64 9.00 -8.87 30.54
C GLY A 64 7.91 -8.68 29.48
N THR A 65 8.32 -8.65 28.21
CA THR A 65 7.48 -8.36 27.04
C THR A 65 7.28 -9.57 26.13
N GLU A 66 7.91 -10.70 26.41
CA GLU A 66 7.84 -11.89 25.58
C GLU A 66 7.55 -13.12 26.41
N ARG A 67 6.77 -14.04 25.83
CA ARG A 67 6.44 -15.31 26.48
C ARG A 67 5.99 -16.32 25.45
N SER A 68 6.48 -17.55 25.56
CA SER A 68 5.98 -18.69 24.79
C SER A 68 5.49 -19.78 25.74
N GLY A 69 4.36 -20.38 25.44
CA GLY A 69 3.79 -21.42 26.28
C GLY A 69 2.50 -21.97 25.70
N THR A 70 1.70 -22.62 26.55
CA THR A 70 0.47 -23.25 26.11
C THR A 70 -0.73 -22.69 26.88
N LEU A 71 -1.81 -22.35 26.19
CA LEU A 71 -3.06 -21.88 26.77
C LEU A 71 -4.23 -22.75 26.28
N LEU A 72 -5.26 -22.89 27.10
CA LEU A 72 -6.53 -23.46 26.67
C LEU A 72 -7.36 -22.35 26.04
N LYS A 73 -7.70 -22.46 24.74
CA LYS A 73 -8.60 -21.55 24.03
C LYS A 73 -9.99 -22.16 23.93
N LYS A 74 -11.03 -21.40 24.23
CA LYS A 74 -12.42 -21.82 24.05
C LYS A 74 -12.82 -21.75 22.56
N SER A 75 -13.54 -22.76 22.05
CA SER A 75 -14.16 -22.73 20.72
C SER A 75 -15.43 -21.86 20.69
N ASP A 76 -15.72 -21.25 19.53
CA ASP A 76 -16.94 -20.45 19.31
C ASP A 76 -18.11 -21.26 18.75
N GLY A 77 -17.86 -22.46 18.21
CA GLY A 77 -18.91 -23.32 17.65
C GLY A 77 -19.97 -23.83 18.64
N LEU A 78 -20.97 -24.55 18.11
CA LEU A 78 -22.16 -25.07 18.81
C LEU A 78 -21.85 -25.80 20.13
N ARG A 79 -20.69 -26.47 20.20
CA ARG A 79 -20.14 -27.02 21.45
C ARG A 79 -18.93 -26.19 21.87
N LYS A 80 -19.10 -25.41 22.95
CA LYS A 80 -18.06 -24.56 23.55
C LYS A 80 -17.07 -25.40 24.36
N VAL A 81 -16.01 -25.88 23.71
CA VAL A 81 -14.99 -26.77 24.30
C VAL A 81 -13.65 -26.04 24.43
N TRP A 82 -12.88 -26.38 25.47
CA TRP A 82 -11.53 -25.88 25.66
C TRP A 82 -10.53 -26.73 24.87
N GLN A 83 -9.67 -26.08 24.07
CA GLN A 83 -8.65 -26.72 23.25
C GLN A 83 -7.27 -26.17 23.60
N LYS A 84 -6.27 -27.06 23.73
CA LYS A 84 -4.89 -26.70 24.05
C LYS A 84 -4.19 -26.11 22.82
N ARG A 85 -3.62 -24.91 22.94
CA ARG A 85 -2.98 -24.14 21.86
C ARG A 85 -1.62 -23.61 22.29
N LYS A 86 -0.60 -23.76 21.44
CA LYS A 86 0.68 -23.08 21.66
C LYS A 86 0.52 -21.60 21.34
N CYS A 87 0.88 -20.76 22.29
CA CYS A 87 0.78 -19.32 22.21
C CYS A 87 2.15 -18.69 22.40
N THR A 88 2.49 -17.69 21.60
CA THR A 88 3.76 -16.96 21.71
C THR A 88 3.51 -15.46 21.57
N ILE A 89 4.00 -14.68 22.53
CA ILE A 89 3.98 -13.22 22.55
C ILE A 89 5.40 -12.75 22.24
N SER A 90 5.55 -11.95 21.20
CA SER A 90 6.81 -11.31 20.84
C SER A 90 6.54 -10.09 19.97
N ASN A 91 7.37 -9.04 20.09
CA ASN A 91 7.32 -7.85 19.23
C ASN A 91 5.93 -7.18 19.09
N GLY A 92 5.09 -7.20 20.14
CA GLY A 92 3.75 -6.60 20.08
C GLY A 92 2.69 -7.46 19.41
N TYR A 93 2.99 -8.73 19.10
CA TYR A 93 2.07 -9.70 18.52
C TYR A 93 1.88 -10.92 19.41
N LEU A 94 0.67 -11.48 19.41
CA LEU A 94 0.36 -12.81 19.95
C LEU A 94 0.09 -13.78 18.80
N THR A 95 0.87 -14.86 18.69
CA THR A 95 0.62 -15.96 17.75
C THR A 95 -0.02 -17.16 18.44
N ILE A 96 -1.02 -17.78 17.82
CA ILE A 96 -1.79 -18.92 18.34
C ILE A 96 -1.76 -20.05 17.30
N SER A 97 -1.20 -21.21 17.65
CA SER A 97 -1.08 -22.36 16.74
C SER A 97 -2.41 -23.03 16.42
N HIS A 98 -2.65 -23.41 15.16
CA HIS A 98 -3.80 -24.23 14.77
C HIS A 98 -3.63 -25.71 15.13
N SER A 99 -4.68 -26.51 14.96
CA SER A 99 -4.66 -27.96 15.30
C SER A 99 -3.96 -28.76 14.20
N MET A 100 -3.97 -28.24 12.98
CA MET A 100 -3.35 -28.86 11.81
C MET A 100 -1.91 -28.36 11.66
N LEU A 101 -0.97 -29.29 11.50
CA LEU A 101 0.48 -29.01 11.47
C LEU A 101 0.91 -28.11 10.30
N ASN A 102 0.12 -28.05 9.22
CA ASN A 102 0.45 -27.35 7.99
C ASN A 102 -0.14 -25.93 7.88
N ARG A 103 -0.84 -25.42 8.90
CA ARG A 103 -1.44 -24.08 8.88
C ARG A 103 -0.59 -23.09 9.70
N PRO A 104 -0.23 -21.91 9.15
CA PRO A 104 0.50 -20.89 9.91
C PRO A 104 -0.34 -20.42 11.12
N PRO A 105 0.29 -20.13 12.27
CA PRO A 105 -0.42 -19.71 13.48
C PRO A 105 -1.14 -18.37 13.29
N ALA A 106 -2.35 -18.25 13.84
CA ALA A 106 -3.09 -16.99 13.85
C ALA A 106 -2.29 -15.93 14.62
N LYS A 107 -2.07 -14.76 14.02
CA LYS A 107 -1.25 -13.68 14.58
C LYS A 107 -2.12 -12.47 14.89
N LEU A 108 -2.09 -11.99 16.13
CA LEU A 108 -2.90 -10.87 16.62
C LEU A 108 -2.00 -9.69 16.99
N ASN A 109 -2.28 -8.52 16.42
CA ASN A 109 -1.60 -7.27 16.80
C ASN A 109 -2.15 -6.77 18.16
N LEU A 110 -1.30 -6.72 19.18
CA LEU A 110 -1.72 -6.34 20.53
C LEU A 110 -2.09 -4.86 20.65
N LEU A 111 -1.62 -3.99 19.75
CA LEU A 111 -2.00 -2.58 19.73
C LEU A 111 -3.49 -2.39 19.49
N THR A 112 -4.09 -3.27 18.68
CA THR A 112 -5.53 -3.24 18.35
C THR A 112 -6.37 -4.13 19.29
N CYS A 113 -5.73 -4.86 20.21
CA CYS A 113 -6.43 -5.76 21.14
C CYS A 113 -6.62 -5.14 22.54
N GLN A 114 -7.66 -5.58 23.24
CA GLN A 114 -7.92 -5.29 24.65
C GLN A 114 -7.85 -6.59 25.47
N VAL A 115 -6.98 -6.60 26.48
CA VAL A 115 -6.87 -7.70 27.44
C VAL A 115 -7.86 -7.46 28.58
N LYS A 116 -8.72 -8.44 28.88
CA LYS A 116 -9.72 -8.40 29.95
C LYS A 116 -9.60 -9.64 30.84
N PRO A 117 -8.96 -9.55 32.01
CA PRO A 117 -9.00 -10.63 32.99
C PRO A 117 -10.44 -10.93 33.40
N ASN A 118 -10.77 -12.20 33.61
CA ASN A 118 -12.09 -12.59 34.10
C ASN A 118 -12.13 -12.42 35.63
N MET A 119 -13.16 -11.74 36.15
CA MET A 119 -13.31 -11.46 37.58
C MET A 119 -13.83 -12.67 38.37
N ASP A 120 -14.59 -13.55 37.72
CA ASP A 120 -15.22 -14.71 38.35
C ASP A 120 -14.34 -15.96 38.30
N ASP A 121 -13.64 -16.17 37.18
CA ASP A 121 -12.66 -17.24 37.02
C ASP A 121 -11.27 -16.66 36.80
N LYS A 122 -10.50 -16.58 37.89
CA LYS A 122 -9.16 -15.97 37.89
C LYS A 122 -8.12 -16.72 37.04
N LYS A 123 -8.45 -17.93 36.54
CA LYS A 123 -7.60 -18.65 35.58
C LYS A 123 -7.91 -18.26 34.14
N CYS A 124 -8.94 -17.45 33.89
CA CYS A 124 -9.40 -17.08 32.56
C CYS A 124 -9.16 -15.60 32.26
N PHE A 125 -8.92 -15.32 30.98
CA PHE A 125 -8.90 -13.95 30.45
C PHE A 125 -9.40 -13.94 29.01
N ASP A 126 -10.00 -12.82 28.62
CA ASP A 126 -10.46 -12.57 27.27
C ASP A 126 -9.51 -11.59 26.56
N LEU A 127 -9.17 -11.87 25.31
CA LEU A 127 -8.48 -10.96 24.41
C LEU A 127 -9.45 -10.52 23.32
N VAL A 128 -9.89 -9.27 23.39
CA VAL A 128 -10.87 -8.69 22.47
C VAL A 128 -10.11 -7.99 21.34
N SER A 129 -10.26 -8.49 20.12
CA SER A 129 -9.81 -7.84 18.88
C SER A 129 -10.97 -7.09 18.21
N HIS A 130 -10.73 -6.40 17.10
CA HIS A 130 -11.76 -5.58 16.43
C HIS A 130 -12.98 -6.38 15.93
N ASN A 131 -12.82 -7.66 15.60
CA ASN A 131 -13.89 -8.51 15.05
C ASN A 131 -14.15 -9.79 15.86
N ARG A 132 -13.34 -10.11 16.88
CA ARG A 132 -13.45 -11.37 17.65
C ARG A 132 -12.97 -11.25 19.08
N THR A 133 -13.61 -11.98 19.99
CA THR A 133 -13.12 -12.18 21.37
C THR A 133 -12.54 -13.58 21.55
N PHE A 134 -11.28 -13.66 21.92
CA PHE A 134 -10.59 -14.92 22.21
C PHE A 134 -10.61 -15.18 23.72
N ARG A 135 -11.27 -16.26 24.13
CA ARG A 135 -11.31 -16.67 25.55
C ARG A 135 -10.24 -17.70 25.85
N PHE A 136 -9.35 -17.37 26.78
CA PHE A 136 -8.24 -18.22 27.22
C PHE A 136 -8.38 -18.64 28.68
N ARG A 137 -7.83 -19.81 28.98
CA ARG A 137 -7.65 -20.33 30.34
C ARG A 137 -6.20 -20.79 30.51
N ALA A 138 -5.56 -20.28 31.55
CA ALA A 138 -4.22 -20.63 31.99
C ALA A 138 -4.23 -21.88 32.88
N GLU A 139 -3.05 -22.42 33.18
CA GLU A 139 -2.90 -23.60 34.05
C GLU A 139 -3.36 -23.32 35.49
N ASP A 140 -2.95 -22.16 36.01
CA ASP A 140 -3.30 -21.66 37.33
C ASP A 140 -3.48 -20.13 37.35
N GLU A 141 -3.83 -19.59 38.52
CA GLU A 141 -4.05 -18.15 38.71
C GLU A 141 -2.77 -17.33 38.50
N GLN A 142 -1.62 -17.86 38.93
CA GLN A 142 -0.33 -17.18 38.80
C GLN A 142 0.11 -17.13 37.32
N ASP A 143 -0.11 -18.22 36.59
CA ASP A 143 0.13 -18.30 35.16
C ASP A 143 -0.76 -17.31 34.39
N CYS A 144 -2.05 -17.22 34.76
CA CYS A 144 -2.98 -16.24 34.20
C CYS A 144 -2.49 -14.80 34.39
N VAL A 145 -2.12 -14.43 35.62
CA VAL A 145 -1.59 -13.10 35.95
C VAL A 145 -0.35 -12.79 35.12
N THR A 146 0.51 -13.79 34.93
CA THR A 146 1.74 -13.61 34.16
C THR A 146 1.44 -13.41 32.67
N TRP A 147 0.54 -14.20 32.07
CA TRP A 147 0.12 -14.04 30.68
C TRP A 147 -0.49 -12.66 30.42
N VAL A 148 -1.43 -12.23 31.28
CA VAL A 148 -2.05 -10.90 31.19
C VAL A 148 -1.02 -9.78 31.32
N SER A 149 -0.05 -9.94 32.23
CA SER A 149 1.03 -8.97 32.42
C SER A 149 1.92 -8.86 31.19
N VAL A 150 2.37 -9.99 30.61
CA VAL A 150 3.22 -9.98 29.41
C VAL A 150 2.48 -9.42 28.20
N LEU A 151 1.19 -9.74 28.02
CA LEU A 151 0.36 -9.14 26.96
C LEU A 151 0.28 -7.62 27.09
N SER A 152 0.09 -7.12 28.31
CA SER A 152 -0.02 -5.68 28.59
C SER A 152 1.33 -4.99 28.40
N ASN A 153 2.42 -5.58 28.90
CA ASN A 153 3.78 -5.06 28.73
C ASN A 153 4.22 -5.05 27.27
N SER A 154 3.93 -6.12 26.51
CA SER A 154 4.25 -6.20 25.09
C SER A 154 3.50 -5.15 24.27
N LYS A 155 2.23 -4.91 24.62
CA LYS A 155 1.42 -3.83 24.04
C LYS A 155 2.02 -2.46 24.34
N GLU A 156 2.33 -2.18 25.61
CA GLU A 156 2.95 -0.91 26.02
C GLU A 156 4.31 -0.69 25.34
N GLY A 157 5.14 -1.72 25.24
CA GLY A 157 6.41 -1.68 24.52
C GLY A 157 6.25 -1.33 23.04
N ALA A 158 5.32 -1.99 22.34
CA ALA A 158 5.02 -1.70 20.95
C ALA A 158 4.47 -0.27 20.75
N LEU A 159 3.64 0.20 21.70
CA LEU A 159 3.07 1.54 21.69
C LEU A 159 4.15 2.62 21.88
N ASN A 160 5.06 2.39 22.83
CA ASN A 160 6.19 3.29 23.09
C ASN A 160 7.14 3.36 21.88
N VAL A 161 7.43 2.25 21.21
CA VAL A 161 8.20 2.25 19.96
C VAL A 161 7.49 3.07 18.88
N ALA A 162 6.17 2.91 18.72
CA ALA A 162 5.39 3.70 17.77
C ALA A 162 5.42 5.22 18.08
N PHE A 163 5.35 5.60 19.35
CA PHE A 163 5.43 7.01 19.76
C PHE A 163 6.84 7.59 19.70
N SER A 164 7.88 6.82 20.03
CA SER A 164 9.28 7.25 19.87
C SER A 164 9.65 7.46 18.40
N LYS A 165 9.13 6.63 17.49
CA LYS A 165 9.26 6.82 16.03
C LYS A 165 8.60 8.11 15.53
N ALA A 166 7.60 8.65 16.24
CA ALA A 166 6.94 9.90 15.87
C ALA A 166 7.72 11.16 16.29
N GLN A 167 8.68 11.05 17.24
CA GLN A 167 9.46 12.20 17.73
C GLN A 167 10.91 12.26 17.25
N GLY A 168 11.44 11.19 16.63
CA GLY A 168 12.80 11.23 16.06
C GLY A 168 12.99 10.22 14.93
N GLY A 169 13.20 10.73 13.71
CA GLY A 169 13.76 9.96 12.58
C GLY A 169 12.78 9.60 11.45
N GLY A 170 12.40 10.57 10.62
CA GLY A 170 11.60 10.33 9.41
C GLY A 170 12.33 9.48 8.33
N GLU A 171 13.66 9.44 8.33
CA GLU A 171 14.43 8.62 7.39
C GLU A 171 14.43 7.14 7.79
N SER A 172 14.50 6.83 9.10
CA SER A 172 14.50 5.44 9.59
C SER A 172 13.17 4.74 9.33
N SER A 173 12.03 5.44 9.38
CA SER A 173 10.71 4.85 9.14
C SER A 173 10.45 4.58 7.65
N GLN A 174 10.93 5.45 6.76
CA GLN A 174 10.79 5.26 5.31
C GLN A 174 11.69 4.14 4.78
N GLU A 175 12.89 3.98 5.33
CA GLU A 175 13.79 2.86 5.00
C GLU A 175 13.22 1.51 5.48
N GLU A 176 12.65 1.47 6.69
CA GLU A 176 11.95 0.29 7.20
C GLU A 176 10.74 -0.08 6.32
N LEU A 177 9.92 0.91 5.95
CA LEU A 177 8.78 0.71 5.07
C LEU A 177 9.22 0.18 3.69
N THR A 178 10.26 0.77 3.11
CA THR A 178 10.82 0.33 1.83
C THR A 178 11.29 -1.11 1.92
N ARG A 179 12.00 -1.49 2.99
CA ARG A 179 12.44 -2.86 3.22
C ARG A 179 11.26 -3.84 3.32
N ALA A 180 10.22 -3.48 4.07
CA ALA A 180 9.01 -4.30 4.19
C ALA A 180 8.31 -4.49 2.83
N ILE A 181 8.22 -3.44 2.00
CA ILE A 181 7.66 -3.57 0.64
C ILE A 181 8.53 -4.52 -0.21
N ILE A 182 9.85 -4.38 -0.17
CA ILE A 182 10.78 -5.25 -0.93
C ILE A 182 10.65 -6.72 -0.51
N GLU A 183 10.47 -7.00 0.78
CA GLU A 183 10.23 -8.36 1.29
C GLU A 183 8.93 -8.95 0.72
N GLU A 184 7.85 -8.15 0.69
CA GLU A 184 6.55 -8.54 0.11
C GLU A 184 6.59 -8.72 -1.42
N LEU A 185 7.52 -8.07 -2.13
CA LEU A 185 7.66 -8.26 -3.59
C LEU A 185 7.96 -9.71 -3.97
N ARG A 186 8.56 -10.52 -3.09
CA ARG A 186 8.78 -11.96 -3.33
C ARG A 186 7.49 -12.78 -3.33
N GLY A 187 6.46 -12.28 -2.66
CA GLY A 187 5.13 -12.89 -2.61
C GLY A 187 4.27 -12.57 -3.84
N VAL A 188 4.64 -11.53 -4.62
CA VAL A 188 3.91 -11.16 -5.83
C VAL A 188 4.03 -12.28 -6.89
N PRO A 189 2.94 -12.67 -7.57
CA PRO A 189 2.95 -13.77 -8.53
C PRO A 189 4.05 -13.68 -9.60
N GLY A 190 4.86 -14.74 -9.69
CA GLY A 190 5.96 -14.88 -10.65
C GLY A 190 7.29 -14.23 -10.24
N ASN A 191 7.34 -13.43 -9.17
CA ASN A 191 8.56 -12.72 -8.79
C ASN A 191 9.67 -13.61 -8.20
N ARG A 192 9.40 -14.91 -7.98
CA ARG A 192 10.42 -15.90 -7.58
C ARG A 192 11.32 -16.36 -8.73
N GLU A 193 10.96 -16.02 -9.96
CA GLU A 193 11.69 -16.37 -11.16
C GLU A 193 11.88 -15.13 -12.03
N CYS A 194 13.04 -15.00 -12.65
CA CYS A 194 13.37 -13.91 -13.57
C CYS A 194 12.33 -13.83 -14.70
N CYS A 195 11.85 -12.61 -14.95
CA CYS A 195 10.82 -12.35 -15.95
C CYS A 195 11.17 -12.92 -17.34
N ASP A 196 12.46 -12.96 -17.70
CA ASP A 196 12.92 -13.28 -19.06
C ASP A 196 13.50 -14.67 -19.25
N CYS A 197 14.17 -15.22 -18.23
CA CYS A 197 14.88 -16.50 -18.35
C CYS A 197 14.53 -17.53 -17.26
N SER A 198 13.57 -17.19 -16.39
CA SER A 198 13.14 -18.02 -15.26
C SER A 198 14.25 -18.40 -14.26
N ALA A 199 15.38 -17.68 -14.24
CA ALA A 199 16.38 -17.82 -13.20
C ALA A 199 15.78 -17.53 -11.81
N PRO A 200 16.07 -18.34 -10.78
CA PRO A 200 15.45 -18.17 -9.47
C PRO A 200 15.91 -16.88 -8.77
N ASP A 201 15.06 -16.39 -7.87
CA ASP A 201 15.32 -15.28 -6.95
C ASP A 201 15.92 -14.01 -7.62
N PRO A 202 15.24 -13.45 -8.65
CA PRO A 202 15.72 -12.24 -9.31
C PRO A 202 15.75 -11.04 -8.35
N SER A 203 16.88 -10.33 -8.33
CA SER A 203 17.11 -9.19 -7.42
C SER A 203 17.23 -7.84 -8.11
N TRP A 204 16.98 -7.77 -9.43
CA TRP A 204 17.03 -6.53 -10.21
C TRP A 204 15.63 -6.15 -10.66
N LEU A 205 15.26 -4.90 -10.42
CA LEU A 205 13.95 -4.32 -10.72
C LEU A 205 14.04 -3.46 -11.99
N SER A 206 13.13 -3.69 -12.94
CA SER A 206 12.80 -2.68 -13.96
C SER A 206 11.68 -1.78 -13.43
N VAL A 207 12.05 -0.61 -12.93
CA VAL A 207 11.17 0.31 -12.18
C VAL A 207 9.94 0.71 -12.98
N ASN A 208 10.11 1.04 -14.27
CA ASN A 208 9.04 1.49 -15.15
C ASN A 208 8.11 0.37 -15.64
N LEU A 209 8.52 -0.89 -15.50
CA LEU A 209 7.76 -2.04 -15.99
C LEU A 209 7.17 -2.88 -14.84
N GLY A 210 7.68 -2.72 -13.61
CA GLY A 210 7.21 -3.46 -12.44
C GLY A 210 7.58 -4.95 -12.44
N ILE A 211 8.74 -5.30 -12.98
CA ILE A 211 9.22 -6.69 -13.12
C ILE A 211 10.57 -6.91 -12.45
N LEU A 212 10.80 -8.14 -11.99
CA LEU A 212 12.08 -8.60 -11.46
C LEU A 212 12.83 -9.50 -12.43
N ILE A 213 14.12 -9.23 -12.61
CA ILE A 213 15.02 -9.94 -13.51
C ILE A 213 16.33 -10.31 -12.81
N CYS A 214 17.03 -11.32 -13.36
CA CYS A 214 18.34 -11.72 -12.87
C CYS A 214 19.42 -10.71 -13.28
N SER A 215 20.62 -10.82 -12.70
CA SER A 215 21.77 -9.96 -13.00
C SER A 215 22.16 -9.95 -14.48
N GLU A 216 22.11 -11.09 -15.16
CA GLU A 216 22.49 -11.20 -16.57
C GLU A 216 21.48 -10.50 -17.50
N CYS A 217 20.18 -10.75 -17.28
CA CYS A 217 19.12 -10.09 -18.04
C CYS A 217 19.09 -8.58 -17.76
N SER A 218 19.43 -8.16 -16.54
CA SER A 218 19.47 -6.74 -16.18
C SER A 218 20.55 -5.97 -16.94
N GLY A 219 21.68 -6.61 -17.28
CA GLY A 219 22.69 -6.04 -18.18
C GLY A 219 22.12 -5.70 -19.55
N ILE A 220 21.35 -6.61 -20.15
CA ILE A 220 20.72 -6.40 -21.47
C ILE A 220 19.64 -5.31 -21.39
N HIS A 221 18.86 -5.27 -20.31
CA HIS A 221 17.90 -4.19 -20.09
C HIS A 221 18.54 -2.81 -20.01
N ARG A 222 19.73 -2.69 -19.42
CA ARG A 222 20.50 -1.43 -19.41
C ARG A 222 20.94 -1.04 -20.82
N GLU A 223 21.34 -1.99 -21.65
CA GLU A 223 21.73 -1.74 -23.05
C GLU A 223 20.56 -1.22 -23.91
N MET A 224 19.32 -1.63 -23.62
CA MET A 224 18.13 -1.12 -24.34
C MET A 224 17.88 0.38 -24.08
N GLY A 225 18.34 0.91 -22.96
CA GLY A 225 18.23 2.32 -22.61
C GLY A 225 17.00 2.68 -21.77
N VAL A 226 17.10 3.83 -21.09
CA VAL A 226 16.15 4.30 -20.04
C VAL A 226 14.74 4.65 -20.55
N HIS A 227 14.56 4.73 -21.87
CA HIS A 227 13.26 4.94 -22.50
C HIS A 227 12.45 3.63 -22.59
N LEU A 228 13.11 2.47 -22.49
CA LEU A 228 12.48 1.15 -22.49
C LEU A 228 12.50 0.51 -21.11
N SER A 229 13.64 0.54 -20.41
CA SER A 229 13.78 -0.08 -19.10
C SER A 229 14.73 0.69 -18.19
N ARG A 230 14.33 0.86 -16.92
CA ARG A 230 15.10 1.55 -15.88
C ARG A 230 15.45 0.56 -14.77
N ILE A 231 16.71 0.15 -14.73
CA ILE A 231 17.17 -0.94 -13.86
C ILE A 231 17.78 -0.42 -12.55
N GLN A 232 17.25 -0.93 -11.44
CA GLN A 232 17.80 -0.77 -10.08
C GLN A 232 17.91 -2.14 -9.38
N SER A 233 18.83 -2.27 -8.44
CA SER A 233 19.01 -3.44 -7.59
C SER A 233 18.16 -3.32 -6.32
N LEU A 234 17.44 -4.39 -5.97
CA LEU A 234 16.68 -4.44 -4.72
C LEU A 234 17.57 -4.50 -3.46
N SER A 235 18.84 -4.88 -3.60
CA SER A 235 19.77 -5.05 -2.48
C SER A 235 20.94 -4.05 -2.49
N LEU A 236 21.33 -3.55 -3.67
CA LEU A 236 22.50 -2.67 -3.81
C LEU A 236 22.12 -1.19 -3.92
N ASP A 237 20.93 -0.86 -4.42
CA ASP A 237 20.50 0.54 -4.59
C ASP A 237 19.60 0.99 -3.44
N LYS A 238 19.70 2.27 -3.07
CA LYS A 238 18.76 2.90 -2.12
C LYS A 238 17.48 3.26 -2.86
N LEU A 239 16.46 2.43 -2.70
CA LEU A 239 15.15 2.58 -3.35
C LEU A 239 14.18 3.41 -2.51
N ALA A 240 13.38 4.24 -3.18
CA ALA A 240 12.27 4.96 -2.59
C ALA A 240 10.96 4.19 -2.81
N THR A 241 9.94 4.43 -1.98
CA THR A 241 8.66 3.70 -2.12
C THR A 241 7.99 3.96 -3.45
N SER A 242 8.14 5.13 -4.07
CA SER A 242 7.60 5.38 -5.42
C SER A 242 8.18 4.46 -6.50
N GLU A 243 9.41 3.94 -6.34
CA GLU A 243 10.05 3.04 -7.31
C GLU A 243 9.49 1.61 -7.23
N LEU A 244 8.77 1.29 -6.15
CA LEU A 244 8.21 -0.04 -5.90
C LEU A 244 6.73 -0.16 -6.29
N LEU A 245 6.07 0.94 -6.68
CA LEU A 245 4.64 0.99 -7.00
C LEU A 245 4.26 -0.03 -8.08
N LEU A 246 4.95 -0.02 -9.22
CA LEU A 246 4.63 -0.93 -10.32
C LEU A 246 5.00 -2.37 -9.98
N ALA A 247 6.12 -2.60 -9.28
CA ALA A 247 6.55 -3.94 -8.88
C ALA A 247 5.52 -4.63 -7.96
N ARG A 248 4.88 -3.84 -7.08
CA ARG A 248 3.85 -4.35 -6.15
C ARG A 248 2.54 -4.72 -6.86
N ASN A 249 2.21 -4.06 -7.97
CA ASN A 249 0.90 -4.16 -8.63
C ASN A 249 0.93 -4.94 -9.97
N ILE A 250 2.10 -5.16 -10.58
CA ILE A 250 2.23 -5.87 -11.86
C ILE A 250 2.82 -7.27 -11.64
N GLY A 251 4.07 -7.36 -11.21
CA GLY A 251 4.79 -8.62 -11.03
C GLY A 251 5.09 -9.37 -12.33
N ASN A 252 5.98 -10.35 -12.26
CA ASN A 252 6.45 -11.07 -13.45
C ASN A 252 5.36 -11.91 -14.12
N SER A 253 4.51 -12.59 -13.34
CA SER A 253 3.42 -13.40 -13.89
C SER A 253 2.39 -12.52 -14.60
N GLY A 254 1.95 -11.45 -13.93
CA GLY A 254 1.03 -10.47 -14.50
C GLY A 254 1.60 -9.83 -15.77
N PHE A 255 2.87 -9.41 -15.74
CA PHE A 255 3.53 -8.84 -16.92
C PHE A 255 3.60 -9.82 -18.10
N ASN A 256 4.06 -11.06 -17.86
CA ASN A 256 4.20 -12.07 -18.91
C ASN A 256 2.84 -12.58 -19.42
N SER A 257 1.77 -12.49 -18.63
CA SER A 257 0.40 -12.77 -19.09
C SER A 257 -0.04 -11.87 -20.25
N VAL A 258 0.59 -10.70 -20.40
CA VAL A 258 0.42 -9.78 -21.53
C VAL A 258 1.58 -9.91 -22.51
N MET A 259 2.81 -9.78 -22.03
CA MET A 259 4.01 -9.59 -22.87
C MET A 259 4.58 -10.88 -23.47
N GLU A 260 4.18 -12.04 -22.95
CA GLU A 260 4.55 -13.38 -23.45
C GLU A 260 3.32 -14.22 -23.81
N ALA A 261 2.13 -13.63 -23.91
CA ALA A 261 0.88 -14.36 -24.12
C ALA A 261 0.83 -15.19 -25.42
N ASN A 262 1.59 -14.79 -26.44
CA ASN A 262 1.70 -15.52 -27.72
C ASN A 262 3.02 -16.31 -27.85
N LEU A 263 3.70 -16.57 -26.73
CA LEU A 263 4.88 -17.41 -26.72
C LEU A 263 4.47 -18.89 -26.82
N HIS A 264 4.19 -19.35 -28.05
CA HIS A 264 3.71 -20.71 -28.29
C HIS A 264 4.76 -21.81 -28.08
N ASN A 265 6.03 -21.47 -28.26
CA ASN A 265 7.14 -22.41 -28.07
C ASN A 265 7.99 -21.97 -26.87
N LEU A 266 7.77 -22.61 -25.73
CA LEU A 266 8.49 -22.36 -24.47
C LEU A 266 10.02 -22.52 -24.63
N SER A 267 10.49 -23.32 -25.59
CA SER A 267 11.94 -23.43 -25.87
C SER A 267 12.55 -22.17 -26.47
N SER A 268 11.73 -21.22 -26.92
CA SER A 268 12.19 -19.91 -27.40
C SER A 268 12.55 -18.97 -26.24
N LYS A 269 12.03 -19.23 -25.03
CA LYS A 269 12.38 -18.48 -23.84
C LYS A 269 13.75 -18.96 -23.36
N PRO A 270 14.71 -18.06 -23.10
CA PRO A 270 15.99 -18.46 -22.55
C PRO A 270 15.80 -19.11 -21.19
N THR A 271 16.78 -19.92 -20.79
CA THR A 271 16.88 -20.52 -19.46
C THR A 271 18.12 -19.98 -18.76
N VAL A 272 18.32 -20.38 -17.50
CA VAL A 272 19.55 -20.10 -16.75
C VAL A 272 20.82 -20.51 -17.53
N ARG A 273 20.74 -21.55 -18.36
CA ARG A 273 21.89 -22.08 -19.12
C ARG A 273 22.06 -21.46 -20.50
N SER A 274 21.13 -20.60 -20.94
CA SER A 274 21.21 -19.96 -22.25
C SER A 274 22.34 -18.94 -22.28
N ASP A 275 23.04 -18.88 -23.42
CA ASP A 275 24.08 -17.90 -23.67
C ASP A 275 23.52 -16.46 -23.75
N MET A 276 24.44 -15.48 -23.68
CA MET A 276 24.08 -14.07 -23.70
C MET A 276 23.47 -13.60 -25.02
N ALA A 277 23.84 -14.22 -26.14
CA ALA A 277 23.28 -13.87 -27.45
C ALA A 277 21.80 -14.25 -27.54
N SER A 278 21.45 -15.46 -27.10
CA SER A 278 20.08 -15.97 -27.04
C SER A 278 19.21 -15.15 -26.10
N ARG A 279 19.74 -14.80 -24.91
CA ARG A 279 19.08 -13.91 -23.95
C ARG A 279 18.82 -12.53 -24.56
N LYS A 280 19.83 -11.95 -25.21
CA LYS A 280 19.74 -10.64 -25.84
C LYS A 280 18.70 -10.61 -26.96
N ASN A 281 18.72 -11.61 -27.84
CA ASN A 281 17.75 -11.72 -28.92
C ASN A 281 16.32 -11.83 -28.39
N PHE A 282 16.08 -12.69 -27.38
CA PHE A 282 14.77 -12.83 -26.77
C PHE A 282 14.28 -11.53 -26.12
N ILE A 283 15.11 -10.87 -25.31
CA ILE A 283 14.77 -9.63 -24.61
C ILE A 283 14.47 -8.51 -25.61
N ILE A 284 15.30 -8.34 -26.65
CA ILE A 284 15.02 -7.35 -27.70
C ILE A 284 13.68 -7.64 -28.38
N SER A 285 13.43 -8.89 -28.80
CA SER A 285 12.13 -9.26 -29.40
C SER A 285 10.95 -9.05 -28.45
N LYS A 286 11.12 -9.29 -27.15
CA LYS A 286 10.07 -9.12 -26.14
C LYS A 286 9.75 -7.65 -25.88
N TYR A 287 10.76 -6.81 -25.64
CA TYR A 287 10.55 -5.45 -25.15
C TYR A 287 10.58 -4.38 -26.23
N VAL A 288 11.39 -4.54 -27.28
CA VAL A 288 11.48 -3.58 -28.40
C VAL A 288 10.44 -3.91 -29.45
N GLU A 289 10.43 -5.16 -29.93
CA GLU A 289 9.55 -5.59 -31.03
C GLU A 289 8.14 -5.97 -30.54
N LYS A 290 7.93 -6.12 -29.22
CA LYS A 290 6.68 -6.61 -28.62
C LYS A 290 6.18 -7.93 -29.23
N LYS A 291 7.11 -8.76 -29.73
CA LYS A 291 6.84 -9.91 -30.62
C LYS A 291 5.90 -10.95 -30.00
N TYR A 292 6.01 -11.15 -28.69
CA TYR A 292 5.27 -12.18 -27.96
C TYR A 292 4.04 -11.63 -27.22
N ALA A 293 3.80 -10.32 -27.30
CA ALA A 293 2.70 -9.67 -26.62
C ALA A 293 1.34 -10.18 -27.14
N LYS A 294 0.35 -10.20 -26.26
CA LYS A 294 -1.02 -10.64 -26.52
C LYS A 294 -1.60 -9.93 -27.74
N ARG A 295 -2.12 -10.73 -28.66
CA ARG A 295 -2.82 -10.29 -29.87
C ARG A 295 -4.29 -10.18 -29.51
N SER A 296 -4.69 -8.99 -29.14
CA SER A 296 -6.10 -8.59 -29.06
C SER A 296 -6.39 -7.61 -30.21
N PRO A 297 -7.67 -7.37 -30.54
CA PRO A 297 -8.02 -6.16 -31.28
C PRO A 297 -7.30 -4.95 -30.66
N PRO A 298 -6.92 -3.94 -31.46
CA PRO A 298 -6.30 -2.73 -30.92
C PRO A 298 -7.17 -2.23 -29.76
N VAL A 299 -6.58 -2.09 -28.58
CA VAL A 299 -7.24 -1.46 -27.43
C VAL A 299 -7.65 -0.10 -27.93
N GLN A 300 -8.97 0.08 -28.08
CA GLN A 300 -9.47 1.36 -28.55
C GLN A 300 -9.19 2.37 -27.45
N CYS A 301 -8.69 3.56 -27.82
CA CYS A 301 -8.46 4.65 -26.85
C CYS A 301 -9.72 4.97 -26.02
N SER A 302 -10.91 4.61 -26.51
CA SER A 302 -12.20 4.70 -25.82
C SER A 302 -12.31 3.85 -24.55
N THR A 303 -11.56 2.75 -24.40
CA THR A 303 -11.66 1.85 -23.23
C THR A 303 -10.69 2.23 -22.11
N LEU A 304 -9.64 3.01 -22.41
CA LEU A 304 -8.63 3.42 -21.44
C LEU A 304 -9.21 4.20 -20.24
N PRO A 305 -10.18 5.13 -20.42
CA PRO A 305 -10.81 5.81 -19.28
C PRO A 305 -11.46 4.84 -18.28
N GLY A 306 -12.04 3.73 -18.77
CA GLY A 306 -12.58 2.67 -17.94
C GLY A 306 -11.48 2.00 -17.11
N ALA A 307 -10.35 1.65 -17.74
CA ALA A 307 -9.20 1.05 -17.06
C ALA A 307 -8.65 1.96 -15.93
N VAL A 308 -8.59 3.28 -16.14
CA VAL A 308 -8.17 4.21 -15.09
C VAL A 308 -9.17 4.23 -13.93
N LYS A 309 -10.47 4.28 -14.23
CA LYS A 309 -11.54 4.29 -13.21
C LYS A 309 -11.54 3.01 -12.38
N ASP A 310 -11.33 1.87 -13.04
CA ASP A 310 -11.34 0.55 -12.42
C ASP A 310 -9.97 0.17 -11.83
N LYS A 311 -8.96 1.05 -11.96
CA LYS A 311 -7.58 0.84 -11.47
C LYS A 311 -6.92 -0.40 -12.10
N ASP A 312 -7.24 -0.68 -13.36
CA ASP A 312 -6.73 -1.80 -14.12
C ASP A 312 -5.44 -1.43 -14.87
N VAL A 313 -4.30 -1.68 -14.21
CA VAL A 313 -2.98 -1.49 -14.80
C VAL A 313 -2.71 -2.45 -15.97
N PHE A 314 -3.36 -3.60 -16.05
CA PHE A 314 -3.10 -4.59 -17.10
C PHE A 314 -3.73 -4.17 -18.43
N SER A 315 -4.86 -3.47 -18.42
CA SER A 315 -5.39 -2.82 -19.62
C SER A 315 -4.45 -1.73 -20.14
N LEU A 316 -3.79 -0.97 -19.25
CA LEU A 316 -2.76 0.00 -19.65
C LEU A 316 -1.50 -0.68 -20.17
N LEU A 317 -1.07 -1.78 -19.54
CA LEU A 317 0.03 -2.61 -20.01
C LEU A 317 -0.26 -3.20 -21.39
N GLN A 318 -1.50 -3.63 -21.63
CA GLN A 318 -1.93 -4.13 -22.94
C GLN A 318 -1.86 -3.04 -24.02
N ALA A 319 -2.30 -1.82 -23.70
CA ALA A 319 -2.18 -0.68 -24.61
C ALA A 319 -0.70 -0.33 -24.90
N TYR A 320 0.14 -0.32 -23.87
CA TYR A 320 1.59 -0.17 -24.00
C TYR A 320 2.21 -1.27 -24.89
N ALA A 321 1.80 -2.53 -24.71
CA ALA A 321 2.30 -3.66 -25.50
C ALA A 321 1.89 -3.57 -26.98
N GLN A 322 0.79 -2.87 -27.28
CA GLN A 322 0.32 -2.59 -28.64
C GLN A 322 0.88 -1.29 -29.22
N ASN A 323 1.79 -0.60 -28.51
CA ASN A 323 2.35 0.70 -28.88
C ASN A 323 1.28 1.80 -29.09
N VAL A 324 0.19 1.76 -28.29
CA VAL A 324 -0.79 2.85 -28.25
C VAL A 324 -0.11 4.09 -27.65
N ASP A 325 -0.27 5.25 -28.30
CA ASP A 325 0.20 6.52 -27.73
C ASP A 325 -0.69 6.94 -26.55
N LEU A 326 -0.22 6.68 -25.34
CA LEU A 326 -0.89 7.04 -24.09
C LEU A 326 -0.90 8.56 -23.81
N SER A 327 -0.30 9.37 -24.68
CA SER A 327 -0.32 10.84 -24.59
C SER A 327 -1.43 11.50 -25.42
N GLU A 328 -2.15 10.73 -26.23
CA GLU A 328 -3.24 11.27 -27.04
C GLU A 328 -4.47 11.62 -26.17
N PRO A 329 -5.26 12.64 -26.58
CA PRO A 329 -6.49 13.01 -25.90
C PRO A 329 -7.52 11.87 -25.90
N VAL A 330 -8.22 11.72 -24.79
CA VAL A 330 -9.33 10.77 -24.66
C VAL A 330 -10.58 11.31 -25.37
N LEU A 331 -11.36 10.41 -25.95
CA LEU A 331 -12.59 10.78 -26.67
C LEU A 331 -13.71 11.29 -25.75
N ALA A 332 -13.73 10.81 -24.51
CA ALA A 332 -14.73 11.15 -23.50
C ALA A 332 -14.04 11.79 -22.28
N PRO A 333 -13.70 13.08 -22.34
CA PRO A 333 -13.16 13.80 -21.20
C PRO A 333 -14.19 13.90 -20.05
N LEU A 334 -13.71 13.99 -18.81
CA LEU A 334 -14.53 14.17 -17.62
C LEU A 334 -14.68 15.63 -17.22
N GLN A 335 -13.62 16.44 -17.33
CA GLN A 335 -13.65 17.83 -16.87
C GLN A 335 -13.60 18.82 -18.02
N GLU A 336 -12.61 18.67 -18.92
CA GLU A 336 -12.45 19.60 -20.04
C GLU A 336 -11.95 18.90 -21.32
N PRO A 337 -12.29 19.42 -22.51
CA PRO A 337 -11.83 18.84 -23.76
C PRO A 337 -10.30 18.78 -23.85
N GLY A 338 -9.78 17.74 -24.50
CA GLY A 338 -8.34 17.57 -24.68
C GLY A 338 -7.63 16.89 -23.50
N GLU A 339 -8.35 16.42 -22.48
CA GLU A 339 -7.78 15.57 -21.43
C GLU A 339 -7.12 14.32 -22.01
N THR A 340 -5.89 14.05 -21.60
CA THR A 340 -5.22 12.77 -21.86
C THR A 340 -5.58 11.76 -20.77
N ILE A 341 -5.22 10.49 -20.97
CA ILE A 341 -5.45 9.47 -19.94
C ILE A 341 -4.72 9.77 -18.62
N LEU A 342 -3.59 10.49 -18.69
CA LEU A 342 -2.85 10.94 -17.51
C LEU A 342 -3.59 12.05 -16.75
N HIS A 343 -4.30 12.95 -17.43
CA HIS A 343 -5.18 13.93 -16.77
C HIS A 343 -6.27 13.22 -15.97
N LEU A 344 -6.95 12.25 -16.60
CA LEU A 344 -7.99 11.46 -15.95
C LEU A 344 -7.44 10.67 -14.75
N ALA A 345 -6.25 10.07 -14.88
CA ALA A 345 -5.62 9.33 -13.79
C ALA A 345 -5.27 10.22 -12.59
N VAL A 346 -4.79 11.44 -12.82
CA VAL A 346 -4.55 12.42 -11.76
C VAL A 346 -5.87 12.82 -11.09
N LEU A 347 -6.89 13.15 -11.90
CA LEU A 347 -8.21 13.58 -11.41
C LEU A 347 -8.86 12.52 -10.50
N LEU A 348 -8.84 11.26 -10.92
CA LEU A 348 -9.43 10.11 -10.24
C LEU A 348 -8.51 9.46 -9.20
N SER A 349 -7.29 9.97 -9.00
CA SER A 349 -6.33 9.35 -8.09
C SER A 349 -6.82 9.27 -6.64
N ASP A 350 -6.43 8.22 -5.95
CA ASP A 350 -6.57 8.04 -4.51
C ASP A 350 -5.36 7.23 -3.98
N GLN A 351 -5.35 6.92 -2.69
CA GLN A 351 -4.25 6.19 -2.05
C GLN A 351 -4.05 4.76 -2.59
N THR A 352 -5.00 4.22 -3.36
CA THR A 352 -4.94 2.87 -3.95
C THR A 352 -4.62 2.87 -5.45
N SER A 353 -4.60 4.02 -6.12
CA SER A 353 -4.47 4.10 -7.59
C SER A 353 -3.20 4.81 -8.09
N LEU A 354 -2.26 5.18 -7.21
CA LEU A 354 -1.03 5.85 -7.63
C LEU A 354 -0.19 5.04 -8.61
N HIS A 355 -0.27 3.71 -8.60
CA HIS A 355 0.42 2.85 -9.58
C HIS A 355 -0.09 3.07 -11.02
N ILE A 356 -1.34 3.49 -11.20
CA ILE A 356 -1.90 3.87 -12.52
C ILE A 356 -1.24 5.15 -13.02
N VAL A 357 -1.13 6.16 -12.14
CA VAL A 357 -0.46 7.42 -12.47
C VAL A 357 1.02 7.16 -12.75
N ASP A 358 1.71 6.39 -11.91
CA ASP A 358 3.12 6.07 -12.09
C ASP A 358 3.39 5.31 -13.39
N PHE A 359 2.53 4.34 -13.76
CA PHE A 359 2.65 3.62 -15.03
C PHE A 359 2.62 4.57 -16.22
N LEU A 360 1.64 5.49 -16.23
CA LEU A 360 1.48 6.49 -17.28
C LEU A 360 2.62 7.49 -17.28
N VAL A 361 3.05 7.97 -16.12
CA VAL A 361 4.19 8.90 -16.01
C VAL A 361 5.48 8.27 -16.55
N GLN A 362 5.70 6.98 -16.27
CA GLN A 362 6.92 6.30 -16.63
C GLN A 362 6.96 5.78 -18.08
N ASN A 363 5.80 5.54 -18.70
CA ASN A 363 5.68 4.89 -20.02
C ASN A 363 4.87 5.69 -21.06
N SER A 364 4.33 6.86 -20.74
CA SER A 364 3.73 7.76 -21.74
C SER A 364 4.81 8.50 -22.54
N GLY A 365 4.51 8.80 -23.80
CA GLY A 365 5.44 9.53 -24.68
C GLY A 365 5.60 11.02 -24.34
N SER A 366 4.70 11.60 -23.53
CA SER A 366 4.74 13.02 -23.20
C SER A 366 3.97 13.37 -21.93
N LEU A 367 4.62 14.16 -21.05
CA LEU A 367 4.02 14.75 -19.84
C LEU A 367 3.60 16.22 -20.03
N VAL A 368 3.84 16.80 -21.22
CA VAL A 368 3.62 18.23 -21.51
C VAL A 368 2.35 18.50 -22.31
N ARG A 369 1.59 17.46 -22.67
CA ARG A 369 0.31 17.61 -23.37
C ARG A 369 -0.63 18.46 -22.53
N GLN A 370 -1.27 19.42 -23.18
CA GLN A 370 -2.21 20.34 -22.57
C GLN A 370 -3.62 20.02 -23.04
N THR A 371 -4.59 20.21 -22.14
CA THR A 371 -5.99 20.25 -22.52
C THR A 371 -6.30 21.45 -23.40
N VAL A 372 -7.54 21.57 -23.88
CA VAL A 372 -7.98 22.74 -24.65
C VAL A 372 -7.81 24.02 -23.83
N GLU A 373 -7.93 24.00 -22.50
CA GLU A 373 -7.69 25.18 -21.66
C GLU A 373 -6.21 25.42 -21.31
N GLY A 374 -5.30 24.63 -21.88
CA GLY A 374 -3.88 24.77 -21.63
C GLY A 374 -3.41 24.12 -20.33
N ASN A 375 -4.25 23.36 -19.64
CA ASN A 375 -3.84 22.71 -18.39
C ASN A 375 -3.02 21.44 -18.70
N THR A 376 -1.89 21.29 -18.03
CA THR A 376 -1.09 20.04 -18.04
C THR A 376 -1.53 19.12 -16.89
N PRO A 377 -1.08 17.85 -16.84
CA PRO A 377 -1.35 16.98 -15.70
C PRO A 377 -0.85 17.57 -14.37
N LEU A 378 0.21 18.38 -14.39
CA LEU A 378 0.72 19.06 -13.22
C LEU A 378 -0.19 20.21 -12.75
N HIS A 379 -0.86 20.92 -13.68
CA HIS A 379 -1.93 21.85 -13.31
C HIS A 379 -3.08 21.11 -12.63
N TYR A 380 -3.44 19.91 -13.10
CA TYR A 380 -4.47 19.08 -12.49
C TYR A 380 -4.11 18.67 -11.06
N CYS A 381 -2.85 18.28 -10.82
CA CYS A 381 -2.41 17.99 -9.46
C CYS A 381 -2.63 19.18 -8.52
N CYS A 382 -2.35 20.39 -9.01
CA CYS A 382 -2.48 21.61 -8.23
C CYS A 382 -3.92 22.08 -8.09
N SER A 383 -4.77 21.89 -9.10
CA SER A 383 -6.19 22.26 -9.07
C SER A 383 -6.99 21.33 -8.14
N HIS A 384 -6.65 20.04 -8.10
CA HIS A 384 -7.39 19.01 -7.37
C HIS A 384 -6.71 18.54 -6.08
N ASN A 385 -5.67 19.25 -5.60
CA ASN A 385 -4.90 18.92 -4.40
C ASN A 385 -4.38 17.47 -4.39
N ARG A 386 -3.65 17.07 -5.44
CA ARG A 386 -3.04 15.74 -5.59
C ARG A 386 -1.52 15.79 -5.41
N PRO A 387 -0.99 16.03 -4.20
CA PRO A 387 0.45 16.17 -3.97
C PRO A 387 1.23 14.90 -4.33
N GLU A 388 0.68 13.71 -4.08
CA GLU A 388 1.35 12.45 -4.41
C GLU A 388 1.53 12.27 -5.93
N CYS A 389 0.54 12.66 -6.73
CA CYS A 389 0.67 12.68 -8.19
C CYS A 389 1.70 13.74 -8.65
N ALA A 390 1.71 14.92 -8.02
CA ALA A 390 2.70 15.95 -8.30
C ALA A 390 4.12 15.44 -8.03
N LYS A 391 4.35 14.71 -6.93
CA LYS A 391 5.65 14.08 -6.64
C LYS A 391 6.11 13.14 -7.77
N LEU A 392 5.21 12.29 -8.29
CA LEU A 392 5.53 11.37 -9.39
C LEU A 392 5.89 12.13 -10.69
N LEU A 393 5.11 13.16 -11.04
CA LEU A 393 5.39 13.99 -12.21
C LEU A 393 6.71 14.76 -12.09
N LEU A 394 7.00 15.33 -10.92
CA LEU A 394 8.24 16.05 -10.66
C LEU A 394 9.46 15.13 -10.65
N LYS A 395 9.33 13.92 -10.10
CA LYS A 395 10.35 12.85 -10.21
C LYS A 395 10.68 12.55 -11.68
N ALA A 396 9.67 12.53 -12.54
CA ALA A 396 9.83 12.34 -13.98
C ALA A 396 10.22 13.63 -14.74
N LYS A 397 10.57 14.71 -14.03
CA LYS A 397 11.00 16.00 -14.57
C LYS A 397 9.95 16.65 -15.48
N ALA A 398 8.67 16.54 -15.12
CA ALA A 398 7.60 17.27 -15.79
C ALA A 398 7.89 18.79 -15.79
N ASN A 399 7.59 19.45 -16.91
CA ASN A 399 7.89 20.86 -17.07
C ASN A 399 6.95 21.73 -16.21
N ILE A 400 7.51 22.45 -15.23
CA ILE A 400 6.78 23.30 -14.28
C ILE A 400 6.49 24.71 -14.82
N THR A 401 7.08 25.10 -15.96
CA THR A 401 7.02 26.47 -16.48
C THR A 401 5.91 26.67 -17.53
N ILE A 402 5.24 25.60 -17.95
CA ILE A 402 4.15 25.66 -18.92
C ILE A 402 2.99 26.43 -18.29
N THR A 403 2.41 27.36 -19.04
CA THR A 403 1.24 28.14 -18.63
C THR A 403 -0.02 27.66 -19.35
N ASN A 404 -1.17 27.74 -18.66
CA ASN A 404 -2.47 27.54 -19.26
C ASN A 404 -2.96 28.80 -20.01
N LYS A 405 -4.17 28.75 -20.58
CA LYS A 405 -4.75 29.91 -21.30
C LYS A 405 -4.97 31.14 -20.43
N ALA A 406 -5.12 30.97 -19.11
CA ALA A 406 -5.20 32.07 -18.16
C ALA A 406 -3.81 32.67 -17.82
N GLY A 407 -2.74 32.16 -18.41
CA GLY A 407 -1.37 32.58 -18.14
C GLY A 407 -0.81 32.05 -16.81
N GLU A 408 -1.50 31.09 -16.18
CA GLU A 408 -1.11 30.52 -14.89
C GLU A 408 -0.17 29.33 -15.10
N THR A 409 0.93 29.27 -14.36
CA THR A 409 1.70 28.03 -14.18
C THR A 409 1.01 27.10 -13.17
N ALA A 410 1.45 25.85 -13.06
CA ALA A 410 0.96 24.95 -12.03
C ALA A 410 1.16 25.51 -10.60
N LEU A 411 2.22 26.29 -10.38
CA LEU A 411 2.50 26.95 -9.08
C LEU A 411 1.48 28.05 -8.79
N ASP A 412 1.12 28.83 -9.81
CA ASP A 412 0.11 29.88 -9.68
C ASP A 412 -1.27 29.28 -9.36
N VAL A 413 -1.62 28.18 -10.03
CA VAL A 413 -2.83 27.41 -9.71
C VAL A 413 -2.79 26.90 -8.26
N ALA A 414 -1.68 26.33 -7.79
CA ALA A 414 -1.55 25.84 -6.42
C ALA A 414 -1.76 26.97 -5.38
N ARG A 415 -1.23 28.16 -5.64
CA ARG A 415 -1.40 29.35 -4.79
C ARG A 415 -2.83 29.86 -4.80
N ARG A 416 -3.42 30.01 -5.98
CA ARG A 416 -4.81 30.47 -6.14
C ARG A 416 -5.79 29.54 -5.43
N MET A 417 -5.58 28.23 -5.55
CA MET A 417 -6.40 27.21 -4.90
C MET A 417 -6.06 26.98 -3.42
N ARG A 418 -4.98 27.61 -2.91
CA ARG A 418 -4.47 27.46 -1.53
C ARG A 418 -4.14 26.02 -1.17
N HIS A 419 -3.41 25.32 -2.04
CA HIS A 419 -2.95 23.94 -1.81
C HIS A 419 -1.47 23.92 -1.40
N PRO A 420 -1.15 24.05 -0.10
CA PRO A 420 0.21 24.35 0.38
C PRO A 420 1.22 23.23 0.10
N LEU A 421 0.77 21.96 0.09
CA LEU A 421 1.65 20.84 -0.21
C LEU A 421 2.09 20.85 -1.67
N CYS A 422 1.17 21.12 -2.61
CA CYS A 422 1.50 21.26 -4.03
C CYS A 422 2.41 22.47 -4.26
N GLU A 423 2.11 23.62 -3.63
CA GLU A 423 2.96 24.81 -3.69
C GLU A 423 4.38 24.52 -3.21
N LYS A 424 4.53 23.87 -2.04
CA LYS A 424 5.84 23.50 -1.49
C LYS A 424 6.64 22.62 -2.45
N LEU A 425 6.01 21.59 -3.02
CA LEU A 425 6.67 20.67 -3.96
C LEU A 425 7.16 21.41 -5.21
N LEU A 426 6.35 22.32 -5.75
CA LEU A 426 6.70 23.11 -6.93
C LEU A 426 7.80 24.14 -6.65
N LEU A 427 7.77 24.79 -5.48
CA LEU A 427 8.85 25.68 -5.06
C LEU A 427 10.17 24.94 -4.90
N GLN A 428 10.15 23.73 -4.33
CA GLN A 428 11.32 22.86 -4.25
C GLN A 428 11.83 22.48 -5.64
N ALA A 429 10.94 22.16 -6.58
CA ALA A 429 11.33 21.88 -7.96
C ALA A 429 11.94 23.10 -8.65
N GLN A 430 11.34 24.28 -8.48
CA GLN A 430 11.82 25.54 -9.07
C GLN A 430 13.19 25.96 -8.53
N SER A 431 13.46 25.71 -7.25
CA SER A 431 14.75 26.00 -6.61
C SER A 431 15.79 24.88 -6.80
N ASN A 432 15.50 23.84 -7.59
CA ASN A 432 16.32 22.63 -7.74
C ASN A 432 16.64 21.91 -6.42
N GLN A 433 15.76 22.04 -5.41
CA GLN A 433 15.86 21.38 -4.11
C GLN A 433 14.90 20.18 -3.98
N PHE A 434 14.21 19.81 -5.06
CA PHE A 434 13.33 18.64 -5.06
C PHE A 434 14.16 17.36 -4.92
N ASN A 435 13.86 16.56 -3.90
CA ASN A 435 14.54 15.28 -3.67
C ASN A 435 14.04 14.24 -4.69
N PRO A 436 14.91 13.69 -5.57
CA PRO A 436 14.50 12.66 -6.52
C PRO A 436 14.15 11.32 -5.84
N HIS A 437 14.59 11.10 -4.60
CA HIS A 437 14.25 9.95 -3.78
C HIS A 437 12.85 10.12 -3.16
N VAL A 438 11.83 9.91 -4.00
CA VAL A 438 10.43 10.23 -3.68
C VAL A 438 9.73 9.09 -2.94
N HIS A 439 9.22 9.38 -1.75
CA HIS A 439 8.30 8.51 -1.02
C HIS A 439 6.85 8.99 -1.20
N VAL A 440 5.96 8.02 -1.41
CA VAL A 440 4.54 8.25 -1.64
C VAL A 440 3.66 7.64 -0.54
N GLU A 441 2.54 8.31 -0.26
CA GLU A 441 1.45 7.78 0.55
C GLU A 441 0.57 6.88 -0.32
N TYR A 442 0.70 5.57 -0.12
CA TYR A 442 0.02 4.54 -0.91
C TYR A 442 -0.42 3.40 0.01
N ASP A 443 -1.57 2.80 -0.28
CA ASP A 443 -2.05 1.61 0.40
C ASP A 443 -1.24 0.39 -0.09
N TRP A 444 -0.14 0.11 0.60
CA TRP A 444 0.80 -0.96 0.25
C TRP A 444 0.29 -2.38 0.57
N TRP A 445 -0.76 -2.49 1.38
CA TRP A 445 -1.34 -3.75 1.86
C TRP A 445 -0.27 -4.70 2.42
N LEU A 446 0.65 -4.16 3.24
CA LEU A 446 1.71 -4.95 3.87
C LEU A 446 1.10 -5.80 4.98
N GLY A 447 1.33 -7.11 4.96
CA GLY A 447 0.83 -8.02 5.98
C GLY A 447 -0.67 -8.36 5.88
N GLN A 448 -1.29 -8.25 4.70
CA GLN A 448 -2.71 -8.61 4.50
C GLN A 448 -3.01 -10.13 4.49
N ASP A 449 -2.15 -10.94 5.12
CA ASP A 449 -2.53 -12.25 5.67
C ASP A 449 -3.48 -12.10 6.89
N ASP A 450 -3.87 -10.87 7.26
CA ASP A 450 -4.91 -10.57 8.26
C ASP A 450 -6.34 -10.92 7.81
N MET A 451 -6.52 -11.62 6.68
CA MET A 451 -7.70 -12.47 6.47
C MET A 451 -7.61 -13.66 7.42
N PHE A 452 -8.10 -13.46 8.64
CA PHE A 452 -8.46 -14.53 9.55
C PHE A 452 -9.56 -15.37 8.90
N GLU A 453 -9.19 -16.28 7.98
CA GLU A 453 -10.03 -17.41 7.63
C GLU A 453 -10.25 -18.20 8.92
N SER A 454 -11.35 -17.91 9.60
CA SER A 454 -11.75 -18.69 10.76
C SER A 454 -11.96 -20.14 10.30
N ASP A 455 -11.51 -21.10 11.10
CA ASP A 455 -11.66 -22.55 10.87
C ASP A 455 -13.14 -23.00 10.63
N GLU A 456 -14.13 -22.10 10.64
CA GLU A 456 -15.56 -22.45 10.61
C GLU A 456 -16.20 -22.42 9.21
N ASP A 457 -15.63 -21.71 8.21
CA ASP A 457 -16.18 -21.72 6.83
C ASP A 457 -15.92 -23.04 6.07
N LEU A 458 -15.12 -23.95 6.65
CA LEU A 458 -14.78 -25.24 6.05
C LEU A 458 -15.31 -26.44 6.85
N ASP A 459 -15.49 -26.34 8.16
CA ASP A 459 -16.12 -27.42 8.95
C ASP A 459 -17.63 -27.56 8.65
N GLU A 460 -18.28 -26.53 8.10
CA GLU A 460 -19.64 -26.59 7.57
C GLU A 460 -19.71 -27.17 6.14
N LYS A 461 -18.59 -27.22 5.42
CA LYS A 461 -18.51 -27.80 4.05
C LYS A 461 -18.10 -29.27 4.03
N VAL A 462 -17.79 -29.86 5.19
CA VAL A 462 -17.37 -31.27 5.32
C VAL A 462 -18.33 -32.06 6.23
N ARG A 463 -19.59 -31.62 6.37
CA ARG A 463 -20.65 -32.43 6.98
C ARG A 463 -21.81 -32.68 6.03
#